data_AF-A0A950UN86-F1
#
_entry.id   AF-A0A950UN86-F1
#
_cell.length_a   1.000
_cell.length_b   1.000
_cell.length_c   1.000
_cell.angle_alpha   90.00
_cell.angle_beta   90.00
_cell.angle_gamma   90.00
#
_symmetry.space_group_name_H-M   'P 1'
#
loop_
_entity.id
_entity.type
_entity.pdbx_description
1 polymer ?
#
loop_
_entity_poly.entity_id
_entity_poly.type
_entity_poly.pdbx_seq_one_letter_code
_entity_poly.pdbx_strand_id
1 'polypeptide(L)' 'MPENRRHPNWNTGTPVMVRNRFDGAWVPGFELVGVDEQSYEVRRRSDQVVLPDRFDESEVLPETEL' A
#
# COMPACT_ATOMS: atom_id res chain seq x y z
N MET A 1 4.38 20.55 14.59
CA MET A 1 5.08 19.34 14.14
C MET A 1 4.02 18.27 13.99
N PRO A 2 3.62 17.84 12.79
CA PRO A 2 2.73 16.69 12.72
C PRO A 2 3.47 15.50 13.32
N GLU A 3 2.79 14.85 14.25
CA GLU A 3 3.27 13.66 14.92
C GLU A 3 3.75 12.64 13.89
N ASN A 4 5.00 12.19 14.05
CA ASN A 4 5.61 11.16 13.23
C ASN A 4 4.80 9.89 13.44
N ARG A 5 3.72 9.72 12.65
CA ARG A 5 2.83 8.58 12.71
C ARG A 5 3.65 7.39 12.31
N ARG A 6 4.15 6.65 13.31
CA ARG A 6 4.93 5.45 13.09
C ARG A 6 4.02 4.52 12.30
N HIS A 7 4.37 4.33 11.03
CA HIS A 7 3.70 3.42 10.14
C HIS A 7 3.58 2.07 10.85
N PRO A 8 2.47 1.32 10.66
CA PRO A 8 2.48 -0.08 11.03
C PRO A 8 3.73 -0.70 10.40
N ASN A 9 4.50 -1.48 11.16
CA ASN A 9 5.71 -2.14 10.65
C ASN A 9 5.31 -3.27 9.67
N TRP A 10 4.71 -2.91 8.53
CA TRP A 10 4.42 -3.83 7.45
C TRP A 10 5.72 -4.14 6.74
N ASN A 11 5.95 -5.43 6.53
CA ASN A 11 7.14 -5.89 5.83
C ASN A 11 6.82 -5.96 4.33
N THR A 12 7.86 -5.88 3.51
CA THR A 12 7.74 -6.28 2.10
C THR A 12 7.19 -7.70 2.01
N GLY A 13 6.29 -7.95 1.07
CA GLY A 13 5.53 -9.18 0.90
C GLY A 13 4.19 -9.21 1.66
N THR A 14 3.89 -8.20 2.49
CA THR A 14 2.56 -8.08 3.10
C THR A 14 1.50 -7.85 2.01
N PRO A 15 0.44 -8.68 1.95
CA PRO A 15 -0.69 -8.46 1.06
C PRO A 15 -1.50 -7.23 1.46
N VAL A 16 -1.81 -6.37 0.50
CA VAL A 16 -2.50 -5.09 0.73
C VAL A 16 -3.58 -4.81 -0.31
N MET A 17 -4.57 -4.04 0.10
CA MET A 17 -5.49 -3.33 -0.78
C MET A 17 -4.97 -1.91 -1.00
N VAL A 18 -5.16 -1.38 -2.20
CA VAL A 18 -4.86 0.02 -2.52
C VAL A 18 -6.13 0.79 -2.78
N ARG A 19 -6.14 2.07 -2.43
CA ARG A 19 -7.24 2.97 -2.74
C ARG A 19 -7.13 3.47 -4.17
N ASN A 20 -8.11 3.14 -4.98
CA ASN A 20 -8.24 3.64 -6.33
C ASN A 20 -8.48 5.17 -6.31
N ARG A 21 -7.61 5.95 -6.96
CA ARG A 21 -7.72 7.41 -7.03
C ARG A 21 -8.84 7.90 -7.97
N PHE A 22 -9.38 7.03 -8.83
CA PHE A 22 -10.46 7.38 -9.76
C PHE A 22 -11.84 7.41 -9.08
N ASP A 23 -12.15 6.43 -8.24
CA ASP A 23 -13.46 6.25 -7.60
C ASP A 23 -13.40 6.13 -6.07
N GLY A 24 -12.20 6.10 -5.48
CA GLY A 24 -11.98 5.98 -4.04
C GLY A 24 -12.16 4.57 -3.49
N ALA A 25 -12.41 3.56 -4.33
CA ALA A 25 -12.66 2.19 -3.90
C ALA A 25 -11.37 1.47 -3.46
N TRP A 26 -11.49 0.54 -2.51
CA TRP A 26 -10.38 -0.34 -2.12
C TRP A 26 -10.29 -1.52 -3.08
N VAL A 27 -9.11 -1.72 -3.66
CA VAL A 27 -8.85 -2.75 -4.65
C VAL A 27 -7.82 -3.73 -4.08
N PRO A 28 -8.16 -5.02 -3.90
CA PRO A 28 -7.21 -6.04 -3.46
C PRO A 28 -6.30 -6.47 -4.63
N GLY A 29 -5.35 -7.37 -4.36
CA GLY A 29 -4.49 -7.92 -5.40
C GLY A 29 -3.08 -7.39 -5.40
N PHE A 30 -2.65 -6.72 -4.32
CA PHE A 30 -1.32 -6.10 -4.24
C PHE A 30 -0.51 -6.66 -3.08
N GLU A 31 0.80 -6.44 -3.13
CA GLU A 31 1.72 -6.72 -2.05
C GLU A 31 2.73 -5.58 -1.92
N LEU A 32 3.20 -5.30 -0.71
CA LEU A 32 4.26 -4.31 -0.49
C LEU A 32 5.59 -4.82 -1.06
N VAL A 33 6.29 -3.96 -1.79
CA VAL A 33 7.66 -4.22 -2.25
C VAL A 33 8.66 -3.20 -1.74
N GLY A 34 8.19 -2.08 -1.21
CA GLY A 34 9.01 -1.07 -0.54
C GLY A 34 8.18 -0.29 0.49
N VAL A 35 8.82 0.04 1.61
CA VAL A 35 8.27 0.91 2.64
C VAL A 35 9.29 2.01 2.90
N ASP A 36 8.87 3.25 2.68
CA ASP A 36 9.63 4.46 2.98
C ASP A 36 8.90 5.25 4.09
N GLU A 37 9.52 6.31 4.62
CA GLU A 37 9.00 7.08 5.76
C GLU A 37 7.63 7.72 5.53
N GLN A 38 7.18 7.87 4.28
CA GLN A 38 5.91 8.54 3.94
C GLN A 38 5.12 7.83 2.85
N SER A 39 5.65 6.74 2.29
CA SER A 39 5.03 6.12 1.13
C SER A 39 5.35 4.64 1.00
N TYR A 40 4.50 3.98 0.23
CA TYR A 40 4.55 2.56 -0.06
C TYR A 40 4.70 2.33 -1.56
N GLU A 41 5.55 1.37 -1.89
CA GLU A 41 5.65 0.82 -3.23
C GLU A 41 4.95 -0.54 -3.24
N VAL A 42 4.07 -0.75 -4.22
CA VAL A 42 3.25 -1.96 -4.32
C VAL A 42 3.48 -2.67 -5.63
N ARG A 43 3.41 -4.00 -5.58
CA ARG A 43 3.38 -4.86 -6.77
C ARG A 43 1.99 -5.45 -6.94
N ARG A 44 1.45 -5.34 -8.15
CA ARG A 44 0.23 -6.04 -8.54
C ARG A 44 0.53 -7.53 -8.69
N ARG A 45 -0.16 -8.37 -7.92
CA ARG A 45 0.11 -9.81 -7.87
C ARG A 45 -0.22 -10.54 -9.18
N SER A 46 -1.21 -10.07 -9.93
CA SER A 46 -1.70 -10.76 -11.14
C SER A 46 -0.67 -10.81 -12.27
N ASP A 47 0.17 -9.79 -12.41
CA ASP A 47 1.16 -9.67 -13.48
C ASP A 47 2.55 -9.28 -13.00
N GLN A 48 2.75 -9.20 -11.67
CA GLN A 48 4.02 -8.91 -11.02
C GLN A 48 4.60 -7.52 -11.35
N VAL A 49 3.78 -6.60 -11.87
CA VAL A 49 4.19 -5.24 -12.17
C VAL A 49 4.19 -4.40 -10.89
N VAL A 50 5.31 -3.76 -10.60
CA VAL A 50 5.40 -2.69 -9.58
C VAL A 50 4.72 -1.45 -10.15
N LEU A 51 3.75 -0.91 -9.42
CA LEU A 51 3.07 0.30 -9.87
C LEU A 51 4.07 1.48 -9.86
N PRO A 52 4.05 2.34 -10.89
CA PRO A 52 4.97 3.48 -10.96
C PRO A 52 4.64 4.55 -9.90
N ASP A 53 3.39 4.59 -9.45
CA ASP A 53 2.94 5.52 -8.42
C ASP A 53 3.22 4.97 -7.02
N ARG A 54 3.64 5.87 -6.14
CA ARG A 54 3.74 5.61 -4.70
C ARG A 54 2.41 5.95 -4.01
N PHE A 55 2.10 5.18 -2.98
CA PHE A 55 0.87 5.30 -2.20
C PHE A 55 1.16 5.80 -0.80
N ASP A 56 0.34 6.69 -0.26
CA ASP A 56 0.47 7.12 1.13
C ASP A 56 -0.29 6.19 2.10
N GLU A 57 -0.18 6.46 3.41
CA GLU A 57 -0.84 5.65 4.45
C GLU A 57 -2.37 5.62 4.38
N SER A 58 -3.01 6.64 3.79
CA SER A 58 -4.46 6.70 3.61
C SER A 58 -4.94 5.93 2.38
N GLU A 59 -3.99 5.46 1.56
CA GLU A 59 -4.24 4.76 0.30
C GLU A 59 -3.84 3.28 0.34
N VAL A 60 -3.36 2.76 1.47
CA VAL A 60 -2.96 1.35 1.63
C VAL A 60 -3.57 0.75 2.90
N LEU A 61 -4.17 -0.43 2.78
CA LEU A 61 -4.69 -1.22 3.90
C LEU A 61 -4.24 -2.69 3.81
N PRO A 62 -4.07 -3.40 4.94
CA PRO A 62 -3.73 -4.81 4.91
C PRO A 62 -4.93 -5.65 4.46
N GLU A 63 -4.72 -6.68 3.63
CA GLU A 63 -5.82 -7.57 3.20
C GLU A 63 -6.34 -8.47 4.35
N THR A 64 -5.58 -8.60 5.44
CA THR A 64 -5.92 -9.44 6.61
C THR A 64 -7.04 -8.89 7.50
N GLU A 65 -7.56 -7.68 7.26
CA GLU A 65 -8.62 -7.05 8.08
C GLU A 65 -10.05 -7.20 7.51
N LEU A 66 -10.30 -8.20 6.64
CA LEU A 66 -11.66 -8.53 6.15
C LEU A 66 -12.34 -9.66 6.93
#